data_AF-A0A7J7J2F9-F1
#
_entry.id   AF-A0A7J7J2F9-F1
#
_cell.length_a   1.000
_cell.length_b   1.000
_cell.length_c   1.000
_cell.angle_alpha   90.00
_cell.angle_beta   90.00
_cell.angle_gamma   90.00
#
_symmetry.space_group_name_H-M   'P 1'
#
loop_
_entity.id
_entity.type
_entity.pdbx_description
1 polymer ?
#
loop_
_entity_poly.entity_id
_entity_poly.type
_entity_poly.pdbx_seq_one_letter_code
_entity_poly.pdbx_strand_id
1 'polypeptide(L)'
;MLILAISVLSIEQCVYPHAVLNMYRHSELLFCSNRNIFIIATKFERSEKARLSREESYRVLKEKRTTEIVSAFHRTKALWEKKASEDVQHLDKVWQQQERKAKQAESNLRRLVKASREDYKRNSMLQKDGVVRRNPRQSREVFRESAVLLTNVVSAINSSKPLTSREHRPSNITQIEKWFIEEEKPKNCGLKKSGTVEPWFHGIISREDAESLLTDKPVHSFLVRVSEKIWGYAISYKSESRCKHYLVDTTENGYQFLGTNQLEHQSLSQLVHHHKNHPVSTAGQELLLYPVGQIKAPPDYHKLFPELLETTSL
;
A
#
# COMPACT_ATOMS: atom_id res chain seq x y z
N MET A 1 24.34 -86.73 -1.91
CA MET A 1 23.13 -87.48 -2.30
C MET A 1 22.97 -87.45 -3.82
N LEU A 2 24.04 -87.81 -4.54
CA LEU A 2 23.95 -88.42 -5.86
C LEU A 2 23.22 -89.77 -5.70
N ILE A 3 22.47 -90.17 -6.72
CA ILE A 3 22.24 -91.57 -7.12
C ILE A 3 21.52 -92.42 -6.07
N LEU A 4 20.19 -92.50 -6.08
CA LEU A 4 19.44 -93.71 -5.66
C LEU A 4 17.98 -93.66 -6.16
N ALA A 5 17.76 -93.68 -7.48
CA ALA A 5 16.47 -94.08 -8.04
C ALA A 5 16.58 -94.55 -9.52
N ILE A 6 17.73 -95.11 -9.92
CA ILE A 6 17.87 -95.78 -11.21
C ILE A 6 18.19 -97.25 -10.94
N SER A 7 17.15 -98.03 -10.65
CA SER A 7 17.03 -99.50 -10.69
C SER A 7 15.56 -99.74 -10.33
N VAL A 8 14.65 -100.19 -11.18
CA VAL A 8 14.64 -101.40 -12.00
C VAL A 8 13.58 -101.17 -13.07
N LEU A 9 13.90 -101.45 -14.34
CA LEU A 9 13.06 -102.13 -15.34
C LEU A 9 13.74 -101.94 -16.71
N SER A 10 14.58 -102.90 -17.05
CA SER A 10 14.93 -103.18 -18.44
C SER A 10 13.82 -104.06 -19.00
N ILE A 11 13.17 -103.63 -20.09
CA ILE A 11 12.93 -104.39 -21.33
C ILE A 11 12.31 -103.42 -22.34
N GLU A 12 13.06 -103.23 -23.42
CA GLU A 12 12.63 -102.90 -24.78
C GLU A 12 11.49 -101.91 -24.99
N GLN A 13 11.85 -100.68 -25.38
CA GLN A 13 11.44 -100.14 -26.68
C GLN A 13 12.22 -98.85 -26.95
N CYS A 14 12.83 -98.80 -28.13
CA CYS A 14 13.31 -97.57 -28.75
C CYS A 14 12.21 -96.51 -28.75
N VAL A 15 12.57 -95.27 -28.40
CA VAL A 15 12.15 -93.96 -28.95
C VAL A 15 12.31 -92.92 -27.83
N TYR A 16 12.72 -91.70 -28.21
CA TYR A 16 12.94 -90.49 -27.40
C TYR A 16 14.38 -90.11 -27.03
N PRO A 17 15.21 -89.71 -28.02
CA PRO A 17 16.30 -88.76 -27.79
C PRO A 17 15.80 -87.34 -27.46
N HIS A 18 14.49 -87.07 -27.62
CA HIS A 18 13.92 -85.73 -27.55
C HIS A 18 13.47 -85.28 -26.15
N ALA A 19 13.32 -86.21 -25.20
CA ALA A 19 12.79 -85.91 -23.86
C ALA A 19 13.86 -85.40 -22.89
N VAL A 20 15.10 -85.94 -22.97
CA VAL A 20 16.20 -85.55 -22.08
C VAL A 20 16.76 -84.16 -22.42
N LEU A 21 16.81 -83.80 -23.71
CA LEU A 21 17.16 -82.44 -24.15
C LEU A 21 16.12 -81.39 -23.72
N ASN A 22 14.83 -81.78 -23.65
CA ASN A 22 13.74 -80.88 -23.26
C ASN A 22 13.72 -80.60 -21.76
N MET A 23 14.16 -81.53 -20.91
CA MET A 23 14.28 -81.30 -19.47
C MET A 23 15.44 -80.38 -19.11
N TYR A 24 16.60 -80.50 -19.78
CA TYR A 24 17.73 -79.57 -19.60
C TYR A 24 17.43 -78.16 -20.14
N ARG A 25 16.70 -78.03 -21.27
CA ARG A 25 16.21 -76.73 -21.73
C ARG A 25 15.16 -76.12 -20.80
N HIS A 26 14.27 -76.92 -20.21
CA HIS A 26 13.29 -76.41 -19.24
C HIS A 26 13.94 -75.93 -17.94
N SER A 27 14.96 -76.62 -17.42
CA SER A 27 15.67 -76.19 -16.22
C SER A 27 16.51 -74.93 -16.47
N GLU A 28 17.18 -74.79 -17.62
CA GLU A 28 17.89 -73.55 -18.00
C GLU A 28 16.94 -72.37 -18.24
N LEU A 29 15.76 -72.59 -18.83
CA LEU A 29 14.75 -71.54 -19.03
C LEU A 29 14.11 -71.08 -17.71
N LEU A 30 13.89 -71.99 -16.75
CA LEU A 30 13.43 -71.65 -15.41
C LEU A 30 14.53 -70.95 -14.60
N PHE A 31 15.80 -71.34 -14.77
CA PHE A 31 16.94 -70.66 -14.13
C PHE A 31 17.17 -69.25 -14.72
N CYS A 32 17.07 -69.09 -16.04
CA CYS A 32 17.12 -67.79 -16.72
C CYS A 32 15.93 -66.89 -16.38
N SER A 33 14.71 -67.43 -16.27
CA SER A 33 13.54 -66.68 -15.82
C SER A 33 13.69 -66.21 -14.37
N ASN A 34 14.14 -67.07 -13.46
CA ASN A 34 14.39 -66.69 -12.07
C ASN A 34 15.51 -65.64 -11.94
N ARG A 35 16.55 -65.72 -12.76
CA ARG A 35 17.65 -64.75 -12.79
C ARG A 35 17.20 -63.39 -13.36
N ASN A 36 16.35 -63.38 -14.39
CA ASN A 36 15.73 -62.17 -14.92
C ASN A 36 14.78 -61.50 -13.91
N ILE A 37 13.95 -62.28 -13.21
CA ILE A 37 13.07 -61.78 -12.14
C ILE A 37 13.90 -61.15 -11.01
N PHE A 38 14.99 -61.79 -10.59
CA PHE A 38 15.90 -61.23 -9.57
C PHE A 38 16.58 -59.92 -10.02
N ILE A 39 17.02 -59.85 -11.28
CA ILE A 39 17.60 -58.61 -11.84
C ILE A 39 16.55 -57.48 -11.89
N ILE A 40 15.31 -57.79 -12.25
CA ILE A 40 14.22 -56.81 -12.27
C ILE A 40 13.89 -56.34 -10.85
N ALA A 41 13.77 -57.26 -9.88
CA ALA A 41 13.50 -56.94 -8.48
C ALA A 41 14.60 -56.05 -7.88
N THR A 42 15.87 -56.37 -8.12
CA THR A 42 17.00 -55.57 -7.63
C THR A 42 17.11 -54.20 -8.32
N LYS A 43 16.76 -54.10 -9.61
CA LYS A 43 16.64 -52.80 -10.32
C LYS A 43 15.50 -51.96 -9.74
N PHE A 44 14.36 -52.57 -9.44
CA PHE A 44 13.21 -51.90 -8.84
C PHE A 44 13.54 -51.39 -7.42
N GLU A 45 14.10 -52.22 -6.55
CA GLU A 45 14.53 -51.80 -5.21
C GLU A 45 15.57 -50.66 -5.23
N ARG A 46 16.55 -50.71 -6.16
CA ARG A 46 17.52 -49.62 -6.34
C ARG A 46 16.86 -48.34 -6.82
N SER A 47 15.90 -48.44 -7.74
CA SER A 47 15.12 -47.30 -8.24
C SER A 47 14.30 -46.67 -7.12
N GLU A 48 13.68 -47.49 -6.27
CA GLU A 48 12.84 -47.04 -5.17
C GLU A 48 13.67 -46.38 -4.06
N LYS A 49 14.84 -46.96 -3.71
CA LYS A 49 15.81 -46.32 -2.82
C LYS A 49 16.31 -44.98 -3.38
N ALA A 50 16.57 -44.89 -4.68
CA ALA A 50 16.96 -43.64 -5.32
C ALA A 50 15.82 -42.61 -5.31
N ARG A 51 14.56 -43.03 -5.46
CA ARG A 51 13.38 -42.18 -5.38
C ARG A 51 13.22 -41.59 -3.97
N LEU A 52 13.27 -42.43 -2.94
CA LEU A 52 13.18 -42.02 -1.54
C LEU A 52 14.33 -41.08 -1.14
N SER A 53 15.56 -41.38 -1.58
CA SER A 53 16.73 -40.51 -1.33
C SER A 53 16.59 -39.14 -1.99
N ARG A 54 16.05 -39.06 -3.22
CA ARG A 54 15.73 -37.78 -3.87
C ARG A 54 14.66 -37.03 -3.09
N GLU A 55 13.57 -37.70 -2.72
CA GLU A 55 12.46 -37.10 -1.98
C GLU A 55 12.92 -36.52 -0.63
N GLU A 56 13.79 -37.24 0.09
CA GLU A 56 14.39 -36.75 1.32
C GLU A 56 15.36 -35.58 1.08
N SER A 57 16.17 -35.64 0.01
CA SER A 57 17.04 -34.52 -0.38
C SER A 57 16.24 -33.26 -0.73
N TYR A 58 15.11 -33.41 -1.42
CA TYR A 58 14.18 -32.32 -1.70
C TYR A 58 13.53 -31.78 -0.43
N ARG A 59 13.15 -32.65 0.51
CA ARG A 59 12.57 -32.24 1.80
C ARG A 59 13.56 -31.39 2.59
N VAL A 60 14.80 -31.86 2.72
CA VAL A 60 15.89 -31.14 3.42
C VAL A 60 16.18 -29.80 2.73
N LEU A 61 16.26 -29.77 1.39
CA LEU A 61 16.51 -28.53 0.65
C LEU A 61 15.37 -27.52 0.83
N LYS A 62 14.12 -27.99 0.79
CA LYS A 62 12.93 -27.16 1.03
C LYS A 62 12.96 -26.58 2.44
N GLU A 63 13.24 -27.40 3.44
CA GLU A 63 13.32 -26.98 4.84
C GLU A 63 14.43 -25.93 5.06
N LYS A 64 15.64 -26.17 4.53
CA LYS A 64 16.73 -25.19 4.55
C LYS A 64 16.34 -23.86 3.91
N ARG A 65 15.72 -23.91 2.72
CA ARG A 65 15.25 -22.69 2.04
C ARG A 65 14.19 -21.97 2.87
N THR A 66 13.27 -22.69 3.49
CA THR A 66 12.22 -22.07 4.33
C THR A 66 12.80 -21.42 5.58
N THR A 67 13.76 -22.07 6.26
CA THR A 67 14.40 -21.50 7.45
C THR A 67 15.26 -20.28 7.11
N GLU A 68 15.96 -20.30 5.97
CA GLU A 68 16.70 -19.15 5.46
C GLU A 68 15.76 -17.96 5.20
N ILE A 69 14.64 -18.17 4.49
CA ILE A 69 13.64 -17.12 4.21
C ILE A 69 13.07 -16.55 5.51
N VAL A 70 12.66 -17.41 6.44
CA VAL A 70 12.10 -16.99 7.73
C VAL A 70 13.14 -16.21 8.54
N SER A 71 14.38 -16.69 8.60
CA SER A 71 15.46 -15.98 9.31
C SER A 71 15.79 -14.62 8.67
N ALA A 72 15.76 -14.52 7.34
CA ALA A 72 15.96 -13.28 6.61
C ALA A 72 14.83 -12.28 6.92
N PHE A 73 13.58 -12.74 6.91
CA PHE A 73 12.43 -11.94 7.29
C PHE A 73 12.55 -11.40 8.72
N HIS A 74 12.94 -12.24 9.68
CA HIS A 74 13.17 -11.81 11.06
C HIS A 74 14.27 -10.75 11.18
N ARG A 75 15.40 -10.92 10.47
CA ARG A 75 16.49 -9.93 10.44
C ARG A 75 15.99 -8.59 9.88
N THR A 76 15.29 -8.63 8.76
CA THR A 76 14.71 -7.44 8.14
C THR A 76 13.76 -6.75 9.11
N LYS A 77 12.81 -7.49 9.71
CA LYS A 77 11.86 -6.95 10.69
C LYS A 77 12.57 -6.24 11.85
N ALA A 78 13.60 -6.85 12.44
CA ALA A 78 14.36 -6.24 13.53
C ALA A 78 15.04 -4.91 13.12
N LEU A 79 15.55 -4.82 11.90
CA LEU A 79 16.11 -3.57 11.36
C LEU A 79 15.05 -2.48 11.22
N TRP A 80 13.86 -2.83 10.70
CA TRP A 80 12.75 -1.88 10.59
C TRP A 80 12.27 -1.40 11.95
N GLU A 81 12.14 -2.28 12.94
CA GLU A 81 11.75 -1.92 14.31
C GLU A 81 12.77 -0.98 14.97
N LYS A 82 14.07 -1.25 14.78
CA LYS A 82 15.13 -0.37 15.26
C LYS A 82 15.05 1.01 14.61
N LYS A 83 14.92 1.07 13.28
CA LYS A 83 14.80 2.34 12.55
C LYS A 83 13.55 3.12 12.98
N ALA A 84 12.42 2.45 13.10
CA ALA A 84 11.18 3.07 13.58
C ALA A 84 11.36 3.63 15.00
N SER A 85 12.06 2.91 15.88
CA SER A 85 12.37 3.40 17.24
C SER A 85 13.29 4.63 17.21
N GLU A 86 14.28 4.65 16.33
CA GLU A 86 15.18 5.81 16.13
C GLU A 86 14.41 7.02 15.59
N ASP A 87 13.53 6.82 14.61
CA ASP A 87 12.69 7.87 14.03
C ASP A 87 11.74 8.46 15.08
N VAL A 88 11.10 7.61 15.89
CA VAL A 88 10.24 8.04 17.01
C VAL A 88 11.03 8.83 18.05
N GLN A 89 12.23 8.38 18.42
CA GLN A 89 13.10 9.11 19.35
C GLN A 89 13.56 10.46 18.78
N HIS A 90 13.86 10.51 17.49
CA HIS A 90 14.25 11.75 16.82
C HIS A 90 13.08 12.75 16.81
N LEU A 91 11.86 12.28 16.46
CA LEU A 91 10.63 13.08 16.51
C LEU A 91 10.37 13.63 17.91
N ASP A 92 10.49 12.79 18.94
CA ASP A 92 10.30 13.21 20.34
C ASP A 92 11.33 14.30 20.76
N LYS A 93 12.60 14.15 20.37
CA LYS A 93 13.62 15.18 20.62
C LYS A 93 13.31 16.51 19.92
N VAL A 94 12.89 16.46 18.66
CA VAL A 94 12.49 17.65 17.89
C VAL A 94 11.28 18.33 18.57
N TRP A 95 10.29 17.54 18.97
CA TRP A 95 9.10 18.01 19.67
C TRP A 95 9.47 18.69 21.00
N GLN A 96 10.28 18.04 21.85
CA GLN A 96 10.76 18.63 23.10
C GLN A 96 11.50 19.95 22.87
N GLN A 97 12.30 20.04 21.80
CA GLN A 97 13.00 21.27 21.46
C GLN A 97 12.04 22.39 21.01
N GLN A 98 11.01 22.06 20.21
CA GLN A 98 9.96 22.99 19.84
C GLN A 98 9.16 23.45 21.06
N GLU A 99 8.76 22.53 21.94
CA GLU A 99 8.02 22.84 23.16
C GLU A 99 8.82 23.77 24.07
N ARG A 100 10.13 23.52 24.25
CA ARG A 100 11.01 24.40 25.03
C ARG A 100 11.09 25.80 24.42
N LYS A 101 11.23 25.90 23.09
CA LYS A 101 11.23 27.19 22.38
C LYS A 101 9.90 27.92 22.54
N ALA A 102 8.77 27.21 22.45
CA ALA A 102 7.44 27.77 22.64
C ALA A 102 7.25 28.31 24.07
N LYS A 103 7.61 27.52 25.10
CA LYS A 103 7.58 27.96 26.51
C LYS A 103 8.46 29.20 26.74
N GLN A 104 9.64 29.25 26.12
CA GLN A 104 10.52 30.42 26.20
C GLN A 104 9.91 31.65 25.51
N ALA A 105 9.32 31.49 24.33
CA ALA A 105 8.62 32.56 23.63
C ALA A 105 7.43 33.10 24.43
N GLU A 106 6.64 32.22 25.04
CA GLU A 106 5.52 32.60 25.90
C GLU A 106 5.99 33.38 27.14
N SER A 107 7.05 32.92 27.80
CA SER A 107 7.66 33.63 28.95
C SER A 107 8.16 35.02 28.55
N ASN A 108 8.83 35.13 27.41
CA ASN A 108 9.29 36.41 26.86
C ASN A 108 8.11 37.35 26.58
N LEU A 109 7.03 36.83 25.98
CA LEU A 109 5.81 37.60 25.71
C LEU A 109 5.16 38.07 27.01
N ARG A 110 5.03 37.20 28.02
CA ARG A 110 4.50 37.57 29.35
C ARG A 110 5.33 38.68 29.99
N ARG A 111 6.67 38.59 29.91
CA ARG A 111 7.58 39.63 30.42
C ARG A 111 7.41 40.96 29.68
N LEU A 112 7.33 40.91 28.36
CA LEU A 112 7.11 42.09 27.52
C LEU A 112 5.79 42.77 27.87
N VAL A 113 4.68 42.02 27.95
CA VAL A 113 3.37 42.55 28.33
C VAL A 113 3.40 43.18 29.72
N LYS A 114 4.07 42.55 30.69
CA LYS A 114 4.22 43.12 32.05
C LYS A 114 5.01 44.44 32.03
N ALA A 115 6.13 44.48 31.33
CA ALA A 115 6.94 45.69 31.19
C ALA A 115 6.15 46.82 30.52
N SER A 116 5.43 46.53 29.43
CA SER A 116 4.57 47.52 28.76
C SER A 116 3.49 48.08 29.68
N ARG A 117 2.89 47.25 30.55
CA ARG A 117 1.90 47.71 31.55
C ARG A 117 2.52 48.62 32.61
N GLU A 118 3.71 48.28 33.10
CA GLU A 118 4.43 49.09 34.09
C GLU A 118 4.89 50.43 33.51
N ASP A 119 5.37 50.44 32.26
CA ASP A 119 5.74 51.66 31.53
C ASP A 119 4.53 52.57 31.32
N TYR A 120 3.38 52.00 30.92
CA TYR A 120 2.13 52.75 30.83
C TYR A 120 1.73 53.35 32.18
N LYS A 121 1.84 52.59 33.27
CA LYS A 121 1.54 53.06 34.62
C LYS A 121 2.48 54.19 35.07
N ARG A 122 3.79 54.08 34.80
CA ARG A 122 4.78 55.14 35.08
C ARG A 122 4.49 56.41 34.27
N ASN A 123 4.25 56.29 32.97
CA ASN A 123 3.89 57.43 32.12
C ASN A 123 2.55 58.07 32.50
N SER A 124 1.58 57.27 32.97
CA SER A 124 0.29 57.79 33.46
C SER A 124 0.45 58.57 34.77
N MET A 125 1.36 58.16 35.67
CA MET A 125 1.67 58.93 36.88
C MET A 125 2.36 60.25 36.54
N LEU A 126 3.33 60.25 35.63
CA LEU A 126 4.00 61.48 35.17
C LEU A 126 3.05 62.48 34.49
N GLN A 127 1.93 62.02 33.91
CA GLN A 127 0.87 62.89 33.38
C GLN A 127 0.00 63.53 34.48
N LYS A 128 -0.14 62.90 35.65
CA LYS A 128 -0.91 63.45 36.78
C LYS A 128 -0.15 64.53 37.55
N ASP A 129 1.18 64.48 37.55
CA ASP A 129 2.03 65.46 38.25
C ASP A 129 2.35 66.72 37.42
N GLY A 130 1.71 66.92 36.26
CA GLY A 130 1.66 68.21 35.56
C GLY A 130 2.92 68.65 34.78
N VAL A 131 3.97 67.82 34.65
CA VAL A 131 5.26 68.27 34.10
C VAL A 131 5.42 68.11 32.57
N VAL A 132 4.47 67.50 31.84
CA VAL A 132 4.65 67.28 30.38
C VAL A 132 3.47 67.81 29.56
N ARG A 133 3.67 68.96 28.89
CA ARG A 133 2.82 69.42 27.77
C ARG A 133 2.95 68.44 26.60
N ARG A 134 1.84 67.80 26.21
CA ARG A 134 1.78 66.89 25.06
C ARG A 134 2.04 67.65 23.77
N ASN A 135 3.09 67.29 23.03
CA ASN A 135 3.26 67.73 21.65
C ASN A 135 2.43 66.79 20.73
N PRO A 136 1.41 67.27 19.99
CA PRO A 136 0.45 66.41 19.28
C PRO A 136 1.06 65.47 18.22
N ARG A 137 2.29 65.75 17.77
CA ARG A 137 2.98 64.93 16.76
C ARG A 137 3.49 63.59 17.29
N GLN A 138 3.93 63.52 18.54
CA GLN A 138 4.55 62.31 19.12
C GLN A 138 3.53 61.22 19.49
N SER A 139 2.29 61.60 19.84
CA SER A 139 1.22 60.63 20.15
C SER A 139 0.70 59.89 18.90
N ARG A 140 0.91 60.45 17.70
CA ARG A 140 0.53 59.84 16.42
C ARG A 140 1.52 58.76 15.96
N GLU A 141 2.80 58.88 16.30
CA GLU A 141 3.82 57.91 15.91
C GLU A 141 3.72 56.60 16.71
N VAL A 142 3.51 56.68 18.03
CA VAL A 142 3.36 55.49 18.91
C VAL A 142 2.12 54.65 18.56
N PHE A 143 1.02 55.32 18.18
CA PHE A 143 -0.18 54.65 17.67
C PHE A 143 0.03 54.02 16.29
N ARG A 144 0.87 54.64 15.43
CA ARG A 144 1.19 54.11 14.10
C ARG A 144 2.06 52.87 14.19
N GLU A 145 3.12 52.88 15.01
CA GLU A 145 4.00 51.71 15.20
C GLU A 145 3.24 50.51 15.78
N SER A 146 2.39 50.74 16.78
CA SER A 146 1.59 49.68 17.39
C SER A 146 0.56 49.07 16.42
N ALA A 147 -0.06 49.90 15.57
CA ALA A 147 -1.00 49.44 14.55
C ALA A 147 -0.31 48.65 13.43
N VAL A 148 0.88 49.06 12.99
CA VAL A 148 1.66 48.35 11.97
C VAL A 148 2.10 46.98 12.50
N LEU A 149 2.52 46.89 13.76
CA LEU A 149 2.95 45.64 14.37
C LEU A 149 1.77 44.64 14.51
N LEU A 150 0.59 45.11 14.92
CA LEU A 150 -0.62 44.30 14.94
C LEU A 150 -1.04 43.87 13.53
N THR A 151 -0.94 44.76 12.54
CA THR A 151 -1.26 44.44 11.13
C THR A 151 -0.33 43.37 10.57
N ASN A 152 0.96 43.46 10.88
CA ASN A 152 1.96 42.48 10.46
C ASN A 152 1.78 41.13 11.16
N VAL A 153 1.43 41.11 12.44
CA VAL A 153 1.13 39.88 13.19
C VAL A 153 -0.12 39.21 12.64
N VAL A 154 -1.21 39.95 12.41
CA VAL A 154 -2.44 39.42 11.80
C VAL A 154 -2.19 38.92 10.39
N SER A 155 -1.37 39.64 9.62
CA SER A 155 -0.99 39.20 8.26
C SER A 155 -0.12 37.94 8.31
N ALA A 156 0.81 37.80 9.25
CA ALA A 156 1.62 36.59 9.43
C ALA A 156 0.77 35.39 9.90
N ILE A 157 -0.23 35.61 10.77
CA ILE A 157 -1.20 34.59 11.19
C ILE A 157 -2.07 34.15 10.01
N ASN A 158 -2.51 35.08 9.16
CA ASN A 158 -3.31 34.76 7.97
C ASN A 158 -2.49 34.15 6.83
N SER A 159 -1.18 34.41 6.78
CA SER A 159 -0.26 33.89 5.75
C SER A 159 0.35 32.54 6.10
N SER A 160 0.35 32.17 7.39
CA SER A 160 0.73 30.83 7.81
C SER A 160 -0.47 29.91 7.61
N LYS A 161 -0.43 29.06 6.57
CA LYS A 161 -1.34 27.92 6.45
C LYS A 161 -1.34 27.20 7.80
N PRO A 162 -2.50 26.96 8.44
CA PRO A 162 -2.51 26.27 9.71
C PRO A 162 -1.90 24.89 9.50
N LEU A 163 -0.79 24.61 10.19
CA LEU A 163 -0.04 23.35 10.20
C LEU A 163 -0.81 22.18 10.84
N THR A 164 -2.15 22.21 10.81
CA THR A 164 -3.03 21.24 11.48
C THR A 164 -4.16 20.70 10.60
N SER A 165 -4.28 21.13 9.33
CA SER A 165 -5.43 20.74 8.49
C SER A 165 -5.44 19.25 8.09
N ARG A 166 -4.28 18.59 8.01
CA ARG A 166 -4.17 17.19 7.58
C ARG A 166 -4.26 16.16 8.70
N GLU A 167 -4.18 16.56 9.97
CA GLU A 167 -4.16 15.61 11.10
C GLU A 167 -5.53 14.96 11.39
N HIS A 168 -6.62 15.59 10.97
CA HIS A 168 -7.97 15.09 11.21
C HIS A 168 -8.59 14.65 9.90
N ARG A 169 -9.02 13.38 9.81
CA ARG A 169 -9.82 12.87 8.69
C ARG A 169 -10.98 13.82 8.36
N PRO A 170 -11.40 13.93 7.10
CA PRO A 170 -12.58 14.72 6.77
C PRO A 170 -13.78 14.27 7.63
N SER A 171 -14.44 15.22 8.28
CA SER A 171 -15.54 14.95 9.22
C SER A 171 -16.90 14.91 8.52
N ASN A 172 -17.02 15.58 7.38
CA ASN A 172 -18.24 15.62 6.58
C ASN A 172 -17.94 15.83 5.09
N ILE A 173 -18.95 15.58 4.25
CA ILE A 173 -18.85 15.72 2.79
C ILE A 173 -18.52 17.16 2.36
N THR A 174 -19.06 18.17 3.05
CA THR A 174 -18.79 19.58 2.72
C THR A 174 -17.31 19.93 2.85
N GLN A 175 -16.61 19.39 3.84
CA GLN A 175 -15.17 19.55 3.99
C GLN A 175 -14.40 18.91 2.82
N ILE A 176 -14.87 17.75 2.34
CA ILE A 176 -14.28 17.04 1.20
C ILE A 176 -14.51 17.84 -0.09
N GLU A 177 -15.72 18.34 -0.31
CA GLU A 177 -16.05 19.21 -1.45
C GLU A 177 -15.15 20.45 -1.47
N LYS A 178 -15.04 21.13 -0.33
CA LYS A 178 -14.18 22.31 -0.18
C LYS A 178 -12.71 21.99 -0.48
N TRP A 179 -12.17 20.93 0.14
CA TRP A 179 -10.79 20.49 -0.11
C TRP A 179 -10.56 20.17 -1.59
N PHE A 180 -11.47 19.43 -2.22
CA PHE A 180 -11.34 19.09 -3.64
C PHE A 180 -11.31 20.36 -4.50
N ILE A 181 -12.23 21.30 -4.26
CA ILE A 181 -12.31 22.55 -5.04
C ILE A 181 -11.07 23.42 -4.86
N GLU A 182 -10.55 23.53 -3.63
CA GLU A 182 -9.43 24.42 -3.31
C GLU A 182 -8.07 23.81 -3.68
N GLU A 183 -7.87 22.51 -3.49
CA GLU A 183 -6.56 21.86 -3.64
C GLU A 183 -6.43 20.97 -4.88
N GLU A 184 -7.48 20.25 -5.27
CA GLU A 184 -7.40 19.20 -6.29
C GLU A 184 -7.91 19.64 -7.66
N LYS A 185 -8.98 20.46 -7.71
CA LYS A 185 -9.51 21.03 -8.95
C LYS A 185 -8.44 21.82 -9.72
N PRO A 186 -7.59 22.67 -9.10
CA PRO A 186 -6.50 23.36 -9.81
C PRO A 186 -5.46 22.42 -10.42
N LYS A 187 -5.33 21.19 -9.90
CA LYS A 187 -4.43 20.15 -10.42
C LYS A 187 -5.05 19.36 -11.58
N ASN A 188 -6.27 19.71 -12.00
CA ASN A 188 -7.05 19.00 -13.02
C ASN A 188 -7.32 17.52 -12.67
N CYS A 189 -7.49 17.23 -11.37
CA CYS A 189 -7.76 15.87 -10.92
C CYS A 189 -9.11 15.36 -11.45
N GLY A 190 -9.09 14.18 -12.07
CA GLY A 190 -10.28 13.61 -12.70
C GLY A 190 -10.63 14.23 -14.05
N LEU A 191 -9.80 15.12 -14.61
CA LEU A 191 -9.99 15.70 -15.95
C LEU A 191 -8.91 15.22 -16.92
N LYS A 192 -9.28 15.05 -18.18
CA LYS A 192 -8.35 14.90 -19.29
C LYS A 192 -7.71 16.25 -19.61
N LYS A 193 -6.61 16.21 -20.37
CA LYS A 193 -5.99 17.43 -20.96
C LYS A 193 -6.96 18.26 -21.80
N SER A 194 -8.02 17.64 -22.35
CA SER A 194 -9.09 18.29 -23.11
C SER A 194 -10.13 19.01 -22.25
N GLY A 195 -10.05 18.94 -20.91
CA GLY A 195 -11.04 19.52 -20.00
C GLY A 195 -12.29 18.65 -19.76
N THR A 196 -12.41 17.51 -20.45
CA THR A 196 -13.49 16.53 -20.21
C THR A 196 -13.16 15.64 -19.03
N VAL A 197 -14.15 15.25 -18.23
CA VAL A 197 -13.96 14.32 -17.10
C VAL A 197 -13.43 12.96 -17.58
N GLU A 198 -12.51 12.39 -16.82
CA GLU A 198 -11.97 11.05 -17.05
C GLU A 198 -13.08 9.99 -16.87
N PRO A 199 -13.14 8.96 -17.72
CA PRO A 199 -14.25 8.01 -17.73
C PRO A 199 -14.29 7.12 -16.49
N TRP A 200 -13.22 7.06 -15.70
CA TRP A 200 -13.15 6.33 -14.43
C TRP A 200 -13.45 7.20 -13.21
N PHE A 201 -13.64 8.52 -13.37
CA PHE A 201 -13.79 9.44 -12.25
C PHE A 201 -15.27 9.62 -11.86
N HIS A 202 -15.55 9.39 -10.58
CA HIS A 202 -16.90 9.48 -10.02
C HIS A 202 -17.11 10.60 -9.00
N GLY A 203 -16.09 11.41 -8.68
CA GLY A 203 -16.27 12.44 -7.66
C GLY A 203 -16.69 11.82 -6.32
N ILE A 204 -17.72 12.37 -5.68
CA ILE A 204 -18.19 11.93 -4.36
C ILE A 204 -19.31 10.92 -4.53
N ILE A 205 -18.96 9.64 -4.47
CA ILE A 205 -19.89 8.50 -4.50
C ILE A 205 -19.64 7.60 -3.27
N SER A 206 -20.71 7.04 -2.71
CA SER A 206 -20.62 6.12 -1.58
C SER A 206 -19.85 4.85 -1.97
N ARG A 207 -19.32 4.16 -0.96
CA ARG A 207 -18.65 2.89 -1.20
C ARG A 207 -19.62 1.85 -1.77
N GLU A 208 -20.84 1.85 -1.28
CA GLU A 208 -21.91 0.91 -1.62
C GLU A 208 -22.38 1.10 -3.06
N ASP A 209 -22.59 2.36 -3.49
CA ASP A 209 -22.93 2.67 -4.88
C ASP A 209 -21.80 2.25 -5.82
N ALA A 210 -20.53 2.50 -5.45
CA ALA A 210 -19.37 2.08 -6.23
C ALA A 210 -19.28 0.55 -6.36
N GLU A 211 -19.56 -0.19 -5.28
CA GLU A 211 -19.66 -1.66 -5.31
C GLU A 211 -20.78 -2.11 -6.25
N SER A 212 -21.96 -1.49 -6.19
CA SER A 212 -23.08 -1.80 -7.07
C SER A 212 -22.75 -1.58 -8.56
N LEU A 213 -22.00 -0.52 -8.89
CA LEU A 213 -21.56 -0.24 -10.26
C LEU A 213 -20.59 -1.30 -10.80
N LEU A 214 -19.87 -1.98 -9.92
CA LEU A 214 -18.84 -2.98 -10.26
C LEU A 214 -19.37 -4.42 -10.24
N THR A 215 -20.54 -4.69 -9.66
CA THR A 215 -21.09 -6.04 -9.48
C THR A 215 -21.09 -6.86 -10.77
N ASP A 216 -21.67 -6.29 -11.84
CA ASP A 216 -21.85 -6.96 -13.14
C ASP A 216 -20.78 -6.58 -14.18
N LYS A 217 -19.63 -6.08 -13.71
CA LYS A 217 -18.50 -5.69 -14.57
C LYS A 217 -17.45 -6.80 -14.62
N PRO A 218 -16.67 -6.90 -15.72
CA PRO A 218 -15.60 -7.88 -15.81
C PRO A 218 -14.53 -7.66 -14.73
N VAL A 219 -13.79 -8.71 -14.40
CA VAL A 219 -12.60 -8.61 -13.55
C VAL A 219 -11.63 -7.58 -14.14
N HIS A 220 -10.90 -6.84 -13.29
CA HIS A 220 -10.07 -5.69 -13.67
C HIS A 220 -10.84 -4.40 -13.98
N SER A 221 -12.16 -4.40 -13.75
CA SER A 221 -12.94 -3.16 -13.77
C SER A 221 -12.69 -2.31 -12.54
N PHE A 222 -12.65 -1.00 -12.72
CA PHE A 222 -12.38 -0.07 -11.63
C PHE A 222 -13.05 1.28 -11.85
N LEU A 223 -13.20 2.02 -10.75
CA LEU A 223 -13.54 3.43 -10.75
C LEU A 223 -12.80 4.14 -9.61
N VAL A 224 -12.64 5.45 -9.74
CA VAL A 224 -11.98 6.30 -8.75
C VAL A 224 -13.00 7.28 -8.17
N ARG A 225 -13.07 7.29 -6.85
CA ARG A 225 -13.95 8.17 -6.07
C ARG A 225 -13.13 8.99 -5.09
N VAL A 226 -13.62 10.16 -4.74
CA VAL A 226 -13.09 10.95 -3.63
C VAL A 226 -13.41 10.22 -2.33
N SER A 227 -12.41 10.07 -1.46
CA SER A 227 -12.55 9.27 -0.25
C SER A 227 -13.24 10.04 0.86
N GLU A 228 -14.20 9.41 1.53
CA GLU A 228 -14.83 9.94 2.74
C GLU A 228 -13.99 9.69 4.01
N LYS A 229 -12.93 8.88 3.91
CA LYS A 229 -12.13 8.44 5.06
C LYS A 229 -10.80 9.16 5.21
N ILE A 230 -10.26 9.68 4.11
CA ILE A 230 -8.95 10.33 4.03
C ILE A 230 -9.06 11.55 3.12
N TRP A 231 -8.16 12.52 3.28
CA TRP A 231 -7.95 13.59 2.31
C TRP A 231 -7.26 13.00 1.08
N GLY A 232 -8.07 12.48 0.15
CA GLY A 232 -7.55 11.76 -1.01
C GLY A 232 -8.65 10.97 -1.73
N TYR A 233 -8.25 9.88 -2.37
CA TYR A 233 -9.12 9.09 -3.22
C TYR A 233 -9.21 7.64 -2.76
N ALA A 234 -10.19 6.93 -3.30
CA ALA A 234 -10.28 5.49 -3.23
C ALA A 234 -10.51 4.93 -4.63
N ILE A 235 -9.76 3.89 -4.99
CA ILE A 235 -10.00 3.11 -6.20
C ILE A 235 -10.79 1.88 -5.81
N SER A 236 -12.05 1.83 -6.25
CA SER A 236 -12.92 0.67 -6.11
C SER A 236 -12.67 -0.26 -7.30
N TYR A 237 -12.42 -1.54 -7.03
CA TYR A 237 -11.86 -2.48 -7.98
C TYR A 237 -12.58 -3.83 -7.95
N LYS A 238 -12.98 -4.34 -9.12
CA LYS A 238 -13.57 -5.67 -9.29
C LYS A 238 -12.46 -6.73 -9.39
N SER A 239 -12.30 -7.49 -8.31
CA SER A 239 -11.53 -8.74 -8.33
C SER A 239 -12.43 -9.94 -8.63
N GLU A 240 -11.81 -11.11 -8.83
CA GLU A 240 -12.52 -12.37 -9.08
C GLU A 240 -13.51 -12.73 -7.98
N SER A 241 -13.15 -12.52 -6.72
CA SER A 241 -13.96 -12.94 -5.57
C SER A 241 -14.80 -11.83 -4.95
N ARG A 242 -14.31 -10.59 -4.96
CA ARG A 242 -14.98 -9.45 -4.30
C ARG A 242 -14.60 -8.09 -4.87
N CYS A 243 -15.29 -7.05 -4.43
CA CYS A 243 -14.82 -5.68 -4.61
C CYS A 243 -13.69 -5.37 -3.61
N LYS A 244 -12.58 -4.81 -4.11
CA LYS A 244 -11.46 -4.29 -3.30
C LYS A 244 -11.45 -2.76 -3.36
N HIS A 245 -10.93 -2.13 -2.32
CA HIS A 245 -10.84 -0.66 -2.23
C HIS A 245 -9.43 -0.26 -1.82
N TYR A 246 -8.77 0.50 -2.69
CA TYR A 246 -7.40 0.97 -2.46
C TYR A 246 -7.42 2.46 -2.18
N LEU A 247 -6.95 2.85 -1.00
CA LEU A 247 -6.88 4.26 -0.62
C LEU A 247 -5.66 4.91 -1.30
N VAL A 248 -5.87 6.07 -1.90
CA VAL A 248 -4.83 6.90 -2.50
C VAL A 248 -4.71 8.16 -1.66
N ASP A 249 -3.55 8.32 -1.04
CA ASP A 249 -3.21 9.50 -0.26
C ASP A 249 -2.72 10.62 -1.18
N THR A 250 -3.10 11.85 -0.84
CA THR A 250 -2.61 13.06 -1.52
C THR A 250 -1.64 13.78 -0.60
N THR A 251 -0.35 13.64 -0.89
CA THR A 251 0.70 14.35 -0.15
C THR A 251 1.03 15.67 -0.84
N GLU A 252 1.95 16.46 -0.29
CA GLU A 252 2.48 17.63 -1.02
C GLU A 252 3.30 17.23 -2.26
N ASN A 253 3.85 16.01 -2.24
CA ASN A 253 4.78 15.54 -3.26
C ASN A 253 4.04 14.81 -4.41
N GLY A 254 2.87 14.21 -4.15
CA GLY A 254 2.09 13.55 -5.19
C GLY A 254 0.99 12.62 -4.68
N TYR A 255 0.70 11.59 -5.47
CA TYR A 255 -0.35 10.59 -5.26
C TYR A 255 0.29 9.22 -5.07
N GLN A 256 -0.09 8.52 -4.00
CA GLN A 256 0.42 7.17 -3.71
C GLN A 256 -0.63 6.31 -3.00
N PHE A 257 -0.51 4.99 -3.09
CA PHE A 257 -1.38 4.10 -2.35
C PHE A 257 -1.01 4.03 -0.86
N LEU A 258 -2.01 4.11 0.01
CA LEU A 258 -1.84 4.06 1.45
C LEU A 258 -1.44 2.64 1.90
N GLY A 259 -0.42 2.54 2.77
CA GLY A 259 -0.02 1.28 3.41
C GLY A 259 0.96 0.41 2.61
N THR A 260 1.43 0.90 1.47
CA THR A 260 2.47 0.25 0.65
C THR A 260 3.53 1.28 0.28
N ASN A 261 4.83 0.98 0.40
CA ASN A 261 5.92 1.83 -0.11
C ASN A 261 5.92 1.82 -1.65
N GLN A 262 4.82 2.23 -2.27
CA GLN A 262 4.62 2.26 -3.70
C GLN A 262 5.13 3.56 -4.29
N LEU A 263 5.35 3.52 -5.59
CA LEU A 263 5.83 4.64 -6.37
C LEU A 263 4.87 5.83 -6.23
N GLU A 264 5.42 6.99 -5.89
CA GLU A 264 4.66 8.24 -5.89
C GLU A 264 4.50 8.77 -7.31
N HIS A 265 3.32 9.29 -7.63
CA HIS A 265 2.97 9.81 -8.94
C HIS A 265 2.66 11.31 -8.87
N GLN A 266 3.00 12.07 -9.93
CA GLN A 266 2.76 13.52 -9.96
C GLN A 266 1.30 13.89 -10.19
N SER A 267 0.51 12.97 -10.77
CA SER A 267 -0.93 13.17 -10.97
C SER A 267 -1.72 11.88 -10.79
N LEU A 268 -2.99 12.03 -10.42
CA LEU A 268 -3.92 10.90 -10.28
C LEU A 268 -4.05 10.11 -11.60
N SER A 269 -4.09 10.80 -12.74
CA SER A 269 -4.14 10.14 -14.05
C SER A 269 -2.87 9.34 -14.36
N GLN A 270 -1.69 9.82 -13.94
CA GLN A 270 -0.45 9.05 -14.06
C GLN A 270 -0.47 7.79 -13.20
N LEU A 271 -0.97 7.88 -11.95
CA LEU A 271 -1.14 6.73 -11.07
C LEU A 271 -2.03 5.67 -11.71
N VAL A 272 -3.22 6.07 -12.18
CA VAL A 272 -4.16 5.15 -12.85
C VAL A 272 -3.52 4.53 -14.10
N HIS A 273 -2.81 5.33 -14.90
CA HIS A 273 -2.16 4.86 -16.12
C HIS A 273 -1.03 3.86 -15.84
N HIS A 274 -0.20 4.12 -14.84
CA HIS A 274 0.90 3.24 -14.44
C HIS A 274 0.40 1.85 -14.04
N HIS A 275 -0.70 1.81 -13.28
CA HIS A 275 -1.30 0.56 -12.78
C HIS A 275 -2.16 -0.19 -13.80
N LYS A 276 -2.12 0.20 -15.09
CA LYS A 276 -2.59 -0.64 -16.19
C LYS A 276 -1.66 -1.81 -16.46
N ASN A 277 -0.36 -1.60 -16.25
CA ASN A 277 0.68 -2.60 -16.52
C ASN A 277 1.39 -3.08 -15.25
N HIS A 278 1.22 -2.38 -14.13
CA HIS A 278 1.86 -2.69 -12.85
C HIS A 278 0.80 -3.00 -11.79
N PRO A 279 0.84 -4.17 -11.14
CA PRO A 279 -0.15 -4.53 -10.12
C PRO A 279 -0.21 -3.53 -8.96
N VAL A 280 -1.41 -3.26 -8.47
CA VAL A 280 -1.64 -2.40 -7.30
C VAL A 280 -1.16 -3.06 -6.00
N SER A 281 -0.96 -4.38 -5.94
CA SER A 281 -0.42 -5.03 -4.74
C SER A 281 0.71 -5.99 -5.07
N THR A 282 1.73 -6.07 -4.21
CA THR A 282 2.90 -6.94 -4.42
C THR A 282 2.56 -8.43 -4.44
N ALA A 283 1.47 -8.82 -3.77
CA ALA A 283 1.00 -10.20 -3.69
C ALA A 283 -0.06 -10.56 -4.74
N GLY A 284 -0.56 -9.59 -5.49
CA GLY A 284 -1.69 -9.77 -6.40
C GLY A 284 -1.39 -9.38 -7.85
N GLN A 285 -2.40 -9.55 -8.70
CA GLN A 285 -2.38 -9.21 -10.14
C GLN A 285 -3.42 -8.12 -10.46
N GLU A 286 -3.68 -7.20 -9.52
CA GLU A 286 -4.73 -6.19 -9.70
C GLU A 286 -4.28 -5.07 -10.63
N LEU A 287 -4.69 -5.16 -11.89
CA LEU A 287 -4.45 -4.18 -12.94
C LEU A 287 -5.71 -3.34 -13.21
N LEU A 288 -5.55 -2.03 -13.36
CA LEU A 288 -6.65 -1.09 -13.59
C LEU A 288 -6.97 -1.01 -15.10
N LEU A 289 -7.62 -2.03 -15.64
CA LEU A 289 -7.80 -2.16 -17.09
C LEU A 289 -9.08 -1.51 -17.62
N TYR A 290 -10.22 -1.78 -16.98
CA TYR A 290 -11.53 -1.40 -17.52
C TYR A 290 -12.14 -0.26 -16.69
N PRO A 291 -12.05 1.00 -17.14
CA PRO A 291 -12.67 2.11 -16.44
C PRO A 291 -14.20 1.98 -16.50
N VAL A 292 -14.85 2.06 -15.35
CA VAL A 292 -16.31 2.14 -15.24
C VAL A 292 -16.70 3.60 -15.14
N GLY A 293 -17.65 4.02 -15.98
CA GLY A 293 -18.12 5.40 -16.03
C GLY A 293 -19.48 5.63 -15.38
N GLN A 294 -19.95 6.86 -15.53
CA GLN A 294 -21.21 7.36 -14.99
C GLN A 294 -22.42 6.65 -15.61
N ILE A 295 -23.44 6.38 -14.79
CA ILE A 295 -24.73 5.82 -15.23
C ILE A 295 -25.89 6.78 -14.90
N LYS A 296 -25.75 7.60 -13.86
CA LYS A 296 -26.79 8.51 -13.37
C LYS A 296 -26.69 9.89 -14.03
N ALA A 297 -27.84 10.56 -14.16
CA ALA A 297 -27.95 11.96 -14.53
C ALA A 297 -28.72 12.71 -13.41
N PRO A 298 -28.16 13.77 -12.80
CA PRO A 298 -26.82 14.31 -13.03
C PRO A 298 -25.70 13.33 -12.60
N PRO A 299 -24.50 13.42 -13.18
CA PRO A 299 -23.38 12.55 -12.84
C PRO A 299 -22.90 12.77 -11.40
N ASP A 300 -22.26 11.75 -10.82
CA ASP A 300 -21.79 11.75 -9.42
C ASP A 300 -20.81 12.92 -9.13
N TYR A 301 -20.06 13.37 -10.15
CA TYR A 301 -19.13 14.50 -10.05
C TYR A 301 -19.78 15.88 -10.22
N HIS A 302 -21.10 15.97 -10.41
CA HIS A 302 -21.82 17.22 -10.72
C HIS A 302 -21.48 18.35 -9.73
N LYS A 303 -21.43 18.05 -8.43
CA LYS A 303 -21.12 19.06 -7.41
C LYS A 303 -19.68 19.59 -7.48
N LEU A 304 -18.76 18.80 -8.01
CA LEU A 304 -17.34 19.17 -8.13
C LEU A 304 -17.08 19.98 -9.41
N PHE A 305 -17.87 19.71 -10.46
CA PHE A 305 -17.77 20.35 -11.77
C PHE A 305 -19.14 20.82 -12.29
N PRO A 306 -19.78 21.81 -11.63
CA PRO A 306 -21.08 22.31 -12.07
C PRO A 306 -21.03 22.94 -13.46
N GLU A 307 -19.91 23.60 -13.79
CA GLU A 307 -19.66 24.30 -15.06
C GLU A 307 -19.73 23.37 -16.29
N LEU A 308 -19.47 22.07 -16.12
CA LEU A 308 -19.40 21.10 -17.23
C LEU A 308 -20.76 20.61 -17.72
N LEU A 309 -21.85 20.95 -17.02
CA LEU A 309 -23.22 20.52 -17.39
C LEU A 309 -24.03 21.64 -18.05
N GLU A 310 -23.56 22.88 -18.01
CA GLU A 310 -24.22 24.02 -18.67
C GLU A 310 -23.99 24.02 -20.20
N THR A 311 -22.93 23.36 -20.68
CA THR A 311 -22.56 23.32 -22.10
C THR A 311 -23.32 22.28 -22.93
N THR A 312 -24.13 21.42 -22.31
CA THR A 312 -24.91 20.38 -23.01
C THR A 312 -26.36 20.80 -23.30
N SER A 313 -26.74 22.04 -22.96
CA SER A 313 -28.13 22.55 -23.05
C SER A 313 -28.34 23.61 -24.14
N LEU A 314 -27.46 23.70 -25.15
CA LEU A 314 -27.59 24.62 -26.29
C LEU A 314 -27.74 23.89 -27.62
#